data_AF-A3D3U8-F1
#
_entry.id   AF-A3D3U8-F1
#
_cell.length_a   1.000
_cell.length_b   1.000
_cell.length_c   1.000
_cell.angle_alpha   90.00
_cell.angle_beta   90.00
_cell.angle_gamma   90.00
#
_symmetry.space_group_name_H-M   'P 1'
#
loop_
_entity.id
_entity.type
_entity.pdbx_description
1 polymer ?
#
loop_
_entity_poly.entity_id
_entity_poly.type
_entity_poly.pdbx_seq_one_letter_code
_entity_poly.pdbx_strand_id
1 'polypeptide(L)'
;MISTVLTDRVRVFLNRFRHRLWVKPLLVCLLSIAVAFVAKLADGTELVEIAPKVSSASIEALLSVMASSMLVIATFSVGSMVSAYASAANTATPRSFILVVADDASQNALSTFVGAFIFSIVALTAVKNDYFQTAGLFILFLLTTFIFGMVIFTFVRWVDRIARLGRMATTIEKVEKAAADALTRRRNTPHLGGVSVRPQARGRAVYAANVGYVQYIDIAAMQRWAEKNEVRVVIAALPGTFATPNRPLAYISADGAEQTEIDCTCVAESFQIGDTRLFDDDPRFGLVVLSEIAGRALSPAVNDPGTAICIIGTLVRLFTLWGEPAAVDDKPAPECDRVEVPHVCVQDMFDDAFTAIARDGAGVVEVSVRLQKALESLASSGDGEIRAAAEYHGRLALKRSQKMLDIEEDLQAVQDAAKFAESAASSNT
;
A
#
# COMPACT_ATOMS: atom_id res chain seq x y z
N MET A 1 -23.44 -7.70 -16.42
CA MET A 1 -22.89 -8.06 -15.09
C MET A 1 -21.72 -9.04 -15.10
N ILE A 2 -21.42 -9.78 -16.19
CA ILE A 2 -20.11 -10.43 -16.39
C ILE A 2 -18.97 -9.38 -16.42
N SER A 3 -19.29 -8.18 -16.89
CA SER A 3 -18.38 -7.03 -16.97
C SER A 3 -17.79 -6.63 -15.62
N THR A 4 -18.55 -6.51 -14.52
CA THR A 4 -18.02 -6.02 -13.22
C THR A 4 -17.08 -7.02 -12.54
N VAL A 5 -17.39 -8.32 -12.60
CA VAL A 5 -16.56 -9.40 -12.02
C VAL A 5 -15.25 -9.59 -12.80
N LEU A 6 -15.31 -9.50 -14.13
CA LEU A 6 -14.10 -9.44 -14.94
C LEU A 6 -13.31 -8.17 -14.58
N THR A 7 -14.00 -7.04 -14.37
CA THR A 7 -13.37 -5.76 -14.06
C THR A 7 -12.60 -5.78 -12.74
N ASP A 8 -13.09 -6.40 -11.66
CA ASP A 8 -12.35 -6.41 -10.38
C ASP A 8 -11.17 -7.39 -10.37
N ARG A 9 -11.30 -8.60 -10.94
CA ARG A 9 -10.15 -9.50 -11.10
C ARG A 9 -9.13 -8.96 -12.10
N VAL A 10 -9.60 -8.36 -13.20
CA VAL A 10 -8.73 -7.68 -14.17
C VAL A 10 -8.13 -6.42 -13.55
N ARG A 11 -8.81 -5.71 -12.65
CA ARG A 11 -8.26 -4.56 -11.92
C ARG A 11 -7.19 -4.98 -10.94
N VAL A 12 -7.38 -6.06 -10.17
CA VAL A 12 -6.35 -6.61 -9.29
C VAL A 12 -5.16 -7.13 -10.11
N PHE A 13 -5.42 -7.83 -11.21
CA PHE A 13 -4.38 -8.34 -12.11
C PHE A 13 -3.65 -7.21 -12.84
N LEU A 14 -4.35 -6.22 -13.38
CA LEU A 14 -3.79 -5.02 -14.02
C LEU A 14 -3.05 -4.16 -13.01
N ASN A 15 -3.53 -3.98 -11.79
CA ASN A 15 -2.77 -3.30 -10.74
C ASN A 15 -1.47 -4.05 -10.48
N ARG A 16 -1.51 -5.37 -10.27
CA ARG A 16 -0.30 -6.20 -10.10
C ARG A 16 0.65 -6.11 -11.29
N PHE A 17 0.13 -6.01 -12.52
CA PHE A 17 0.93 -5.86 -13.74
C PHE A 17 1.53 -4.45 -13.86
N ARG A 18 0.75 -3.41 -13.57
CA ARG A 18 1.14 -2.00 -13.67
C ARG A 18 2.16 -1.60 -12.60
N HIS A 19 2.21 -2.32 -11.49
CA HIS A 19 3.23 -2.15 -10.44
C HIS A 19 4.58 -2.82 -10.78
N ARG A 20 4.68 -3.60 -11.88
CA ARG A 20 5.97 -4.15 -12.30
C ARG A 20 6.84 -3.07 -12.95
N LEU A 21 8.09 -3.00 -12.51
CA LEU A 21 9.10 -2.02 -12.92
C LEU A 21 9.29 -1.88 -14.45
N TRP A 22 9.03 -2.94 -15.22
CA TRP A 22 9.31 -3.00 -16.67
C TRP A 22 8.14 -2.59 -17.58
N VAL A 23 6.90 -2.56 -17.06
CA VAL A 23 5.70 -2.36 -17.89
C VAL A 23 5.58 -0.92 -18.40
N LYS A 24 5.81 0.07 -17.53
CA LYS A 24 5.80 1.48 -17.92
C LYS A 24 6.93 1.86 -18.88
N PRO A 25 8.20 1.44 -18.67
CA PRO A 25 9.25 1.66 -19.64
C PRO A 25 8.87 1.09 -21.00
N LEU A 26 8.36 -0.14 -21.05
CA LEU A 26 8.00 -0.80 -22.31
C LEU A 26 6.90 -0.05 -23.07
N LEU A 27 5.86 0.43 -22.38
CA LEU A 27 4.81 1.25 -22.99
C LEU A 27 5.36 2.57 -23.55
N VAL A 28 6.21 3.26 -22.79
CA VAL A 28 6.85 4.51 -23.27
C VAL A 28 7.76 4.22 -24.46
N CYS A 29 8.47 3.09 -24.49
CA CYS A 29 9.29 2.69 -25.62
C CYS A 29 8.44 2.46 -26.88
N LEU A 30 7.34 1.73 -26.76
CA LEU A 30 6.41 1.49 -27.88
C LEU A 30 5.82 2.81 -28.39
N LEU A 31 5.44 3.72 -27.48
CA LEU A 31 4.96 5.05 -27.83
C LEU A 31 6.05 5.85 -28.56
N SER A 32 7.27 5.89 -28.03
CA SER A 32 8.42 6.57 -28.67
C SER A 32 8.67 6.09 -30.10
N ILE A 33 8.61 4.78 -30.33
CA ILE A 33 8.76 4.19 -31.67
C ILE A 33 7.60 4.64 -32.56
N ALA A 34 6.35 4.51 -32.09
CA ALA A 34 5.17 4.91 -32.85
C ALA A 34 5.22 6.40 -33.24
N VAL A 35 5.61 7.27 -32.32
CA VAL A 35 5.70 8.72 -32.58
C VAL A 35 6.78 9.04 -33.62
N ALA A 36 7.92 8.34 -33.62
CA ALA A 36 8.95 8.51 -34.66
C ALA A 36 8.40 8.17 -36.06
N PHE A 37 7.53 7.16 -36.18
CA PHE A 37 6.88 6.82 -37.45
C PHE A 37 5.72 7.76 -37.81
N VAL A 38 5.01 8.33 -36.83
CA VAL A 38 3.97 9.35 -37.07
C VAL A 38 4.56 10.60 -37.73
N ALA A 39 5.81 10.98 -37.42
CA ALA A 39 6.46 12.11 -38.07
C ALA A 39 6.52 11.98 -39.61
N LYS A 40 6.63 10.75 -40.13
CA LYS A 40 6.59 10.49 -41.58
C LYS A 40 5.22 10.76 -42.20
N LEU A 41 4.12 10.57 -41.47
CA LEU A 41 2.78 10.81 -42.02
C LEU A 41 2.58 12.27 -42.43
N ALA A 42 3.34 13.20 -41.83
CA ALA A 42 3.28 14.61 -42.19
C ALA A 42 3.93 14.95 -43.54
N ASP A 43 4.81 14.09 -44.05
CA ASP A 43 5.36 14.26 -45.41
C ASP A 43 4.26 14.15 -46.49
N GLY A 44 3.12 13.53 -46.18
CA GLY A 44 1.97 13.44 -47.08
C GLY A 44 0.94 14.57 -46.96
N THR A 45 1.24 15.66 -46.23
CA THR A 45 0.28 16.73 -45.92
C THR A 45 0.75 18.11 -46.42
N GLU A 46 -0.16 19.10 -46.46
CA GLU A 46 0.16 20.49 -46.84
C GLU A 46 1.21 21.16 -45.93
N LEU A 47 1.56 20.54 -44.80
CA LEU A 47 2.67 20.98 -43.93
C LEU A 47 4.01 21.09 -44.66
N VAL A 48 4.22 20.39 -45.78
CA VAL A 48 5.45 20.49 -46.59
C VAL A 48 5.70 21.92 -47.10
N GLU A 49 4.65 22.69 -47.40
CA GLU A 49 4.78 24.05 -47.93
C GLU A 49 5.01 25.11 -46.84
N ILE A 50 4.62 24.80 -45.60
CA ILE A 50 4.65 25.74 -44.46
C ILE A 50 5.84 25.45 -43.53
N ALA A 51 6.35 24.22 -43.53
CA ALA A 51 7.39 23.78 -42.61
C ALA A 51 8.73 24.52 -42.83
N PRO A 52 9.29 25.16 -41.79
CA PRO A 52 10.64 25.69 -41.82
C PRO A 52 11.67 24.61 -42.17
N LYS A 53 12.65 24.95 -43.01
CA LYS A 53 13.77 24.04 -43.30
C LYS A 53 14.67 23.90 -42.07
N VAL A 54 14.65 22.73 -41.46
CA VAL A 54 15.58 22.34 -40.39
C VAL A 54 16.69 21.49 -40.99
N SER A 55 17.94 21.76 -40.60
CA SER A 55 19.09 20.98 -41.06
C SER A 55 19.08 19.56 -40.46
N SER A 56 19.22 18.54 -41.32
CA SER A 56 19.39 17.14 -40.88
C SER A 56 20.54 17.01 -39.89
N ALA A 57 21.67 17.69 -40.16
CA ALA A 57 22.85 17.67 -39.28
C ALA A 57 22.54 18.19 -37.86
N SER A 58 21.64 19.18 -37.71
CA SER A 58 21.24 19.68 -36.40
C SER A 58 20.38 18.66 -35.64
N ILE A 59 19.48 17.96 -36.33
CA ILE A 59 18.64 16.91 -35.75
C ILE A 59 19.50 15.71 -35.36
N GLU A 60 20.40 15.27 -36.24
CA GLU A 60 21.36 14.19 -35.97
C GLU A 60 22.23 14.49 -34.75
N ALA A 61 22.75 15.72 -34.63
CA ALA A 61 23.53 16.14 -33.47
C ALA A 61 22.71 16.07 -32.17
N LEU A 62 21.46 16.58 -32.17
CA LEU A 62 20.58 16.53 -31.00
C LEU A 62 20.25 15.08 -30.60
N LEU A 63 19.84 14.25 -31.57
CA LEU A 63 19.53 12.84 -31.33
C LEU A 63 20.75 12.06 -30.85
N SER A 64 21.95 12.33 -31.37
CA SER A 64 23.18 11.68 -30.93
C SER A 64 23.57 12.08 -29.49
N VAL A 65 23.39 13.36 -29.12
CA VAL A 65 23.61 13.83 -27.75
C VAL A 65 22.59 13.20 -26.80
N MET A 66 21.32 13.11 -27.20
CA MET A 66 20.29 12.44 -26.40
C MET A 66 20.60 10.94 -26.25
N ALA A 67 20.95 10.23 -27.33
CA ALA A 67 21.24 8.81 -27.27
C ALA A 67 22.42 8.49 -26.32
N SER A 68 23.50 9.27 -26.36
CA SER A 68 24.66 9.03 -25.48
C SER A 68 24.39 9.40 -24.02
N SER A 69 23.72 10.53 -23.77
CA SER A 69 23.45 11.01 -22.41
C SER A 69 22.34 10.22 -21.70
N MET A 70 21.28 9.81 -22.40
CA MET A 70 20.13 9.17 -21.78
C MET A 70 20.44 7.80 -21.20
N LEU A 71 21.33 7.03 -21.83
CA LEU A 71 21.75 5.73 -21.29
C LEU A 71 22.51 5.92 -19.96
N VAL A 72 23.43 6.89 -19.90
CA VAL A 72 24.18 7.22 -18.68
C VAL A 72 23.25 7.67 -17.56
N ILE A 73 22.30 8.56 -17.85
CA ILE A 73 21.31 9.03 -16.87
C ILE A 73 20.41 7.86 -16.42
N ALA A 74 20.00 6.97 -17.32
CA ALA A 74 19.22 5.79 -16.97
C ALA A 74 19.99 4.85 -16.04
N THR A 75 21.26 4.56 -16.33
CA THR A 75 22.14 3.73 -15.47
C THR A 75 22.34 4.38 -14.09
N PHE A 76 22.63 5.68 -14.06
CA PHE A 76 22.73 6.43 -12.80
C PHE A 76 21.42 6.39 -12.00
N SER A 77 20.28 6.48 -12.70
CA SER A 77 18.95 6.44 -12.07
C SER A 77 18.66 5.08 -11.44
N VAL A 78 18.95 3.98 -12.15
CA VAL A 78 18.81 2.62 -11.61
C VAL A 78 19.73 2.43 -10.39
N GLY A 79 21.00 2.82 -10.50
CA GLY A 79 21.94 2.73 -9.38
C GLY A 79 21.48 3.53 -8.16
N SER A 80 20.99 4.76 -8.36
CA SER A 80 20.45 5.60 -7.29
C SER A 80 19.20 5.00 -6.64
N MET A 81 18.31 4.39 -7.44
CA MET A 81 17.13 3.68 -6.92
C MET A 81 17.53 2.48 -6.06
N VAL A 82 18.45 1.63 -6.55
CA VAL A 82 18.92 0.47 -5.79
C VAL A 82 19.55 0.89 -4.46
N SER A 83 20.36 1.95 -4.45
CA SER A 83 20.94 2.51 -3.23
C SER A 83 19.88 3.04 -2.25
N ALA A 84 18.87 3.77 -2.76
CA ALA A 84 17.76 4.24 -1.92
C ALA A 84 16.93 3.08 -1.35
N TYR A 85 16.70 2.05 -2.15
CA TYR A 85 15.99 0.83 -1.75
C TYR A 85 16.77 0.05 -0.68
N ALA A 86 18.08 -0.10 -0.84
CA ALA A 86 18.94 -0.70 0.17
C ALA A 86 18.95 0.09 1.48
N SER A 87 18.98 1.43 1.40
CA SER A 87 18.88 2.32 2.57
C SER A 87 17.55 2.13 3.31
N ALA A 88 16.42 2.09 2.59
CA ALA A 88 15.11 1.84 3.19
C ALA A 88 15.01 0.45 3.84
N ALA A 89 15.52 -0.59 3.20
CA ALA A 89 15.55 -1.95 3.78
C ALA A 89 16.42 -2.02 5.06
N ASN A 90 17.52 -1.27 5.10
CA ASN A 90 18.43 -1.22 6.24
C ASN A 90 17.93 -0.33 7.38
N THR A 91 17.10 0.67 7.11
CA THR A 91 16.63 1.59 8.15
C THR A 91 15.25 1.21 8.68
N ALA A 92 14.33 0.76 7.82
CA ALA A 92 12.96 0.41 8.18
C ALA A 92 12.78 -1.11 8.33
N THR A 93 11.92 -1.75 7.54
CA THR A 93 11.71 -3.22 7.58
C THR A 93 11.60 -3.82 6.18
N PRO A 94 11.88 -5.12 5.99
CA PRO A 94 11.67 -5.78 4.69
C PRO A 94 10.22 -5.67 4.17
N ARG A 95 9.25 -5.44 5.06
CA ARG A 95 7.84 -5.29 4.71
C ARG A 95 7.45 -3.88 4.29
N SER A 96 8.16 -2.84 4.74
CA SER A 96 7.97 -1.48 4.21
C SER A 96 8.62 -1.30 2.84
N PHE A 97 9.65 -2.10 2.53
CA PHE A 97 10.38 -2.08 1.25
C PHE A 97 9.46 -2.20 0.03
N ILE A 98 8.42 -3.04 0.09
CA ILE A 98 7.51 -3.23 -1.06
C ILE A 98 6.78 -1.94 -1.46
N LEU A 99 6.50 -1.04 -0.49
CA LEU A 99 5.89 0.27 -0.76
C LEU A 99 6.91 1.29 -1.29
N VAL A 100 8.18 1.17 -0.89
CA VAL A 100 9.25 2.05 -1.37
C VAL A 100 9.61 1.72 -2.83
N VAL A 101 9.67 0.43 -3.20
CA VAL A 101 9.95 -0.03 -4.58
C VAL A 101 8.80 0.27 -5.53
N ALA A 102 7.56 0.28 -5.05
CA ALA A 102 6.39 0.65 -5.83
C ALA A 102 6.29 2.15 -6.16
N ASP A 103 7.33 2.96 -5.90
CA ASP A 103 7.33 4.40 -6.16
C ASP A 103 7.18 4.73 -7.65
N ASP A 104 5.98 5.18 -8.01
CA ASP A 104 5.62 5.51 -9.39
C ASP A 104 6.51 6.62 -9.98
N ALA A 105 6.97 7.58 -9.18
CA ALA A 105 7.74 8.72 -9.71
C ALA A 105 9.14 8.31 -10.19
N SER A 106 9.81 7.44 -9.42
CA SER A 106 11.10 6.87 -9.80
C SER A 106 10.98 6.02 -11.05
N GLN A 107 9.99 5.13 -11.09
CA GLN A 107 9.75 4.28 -12.25
C GLN A 107 9.40 5.10 -13.50
N ASN A 108 8.59 6.15 -13.36
CA ASN A 108 8.25 7.04 -14.47
C ASN A 108 9.48 7.78 -15.00
N ALA A 109 10.37 8.27 -14.12
CA ALA A 109 11.60 8.93 -14.54
C ALA A 109 12.51 8.01 -15.35
N LEU A 110 12.75 6.79 -14.85
CA LEU A 110 13.53 5.77 -15.57
C LEU A 110 12.88 5.43 -16.92
N SER A 111 11.55 5.28 -16.94
CA SER A 111 10.79 5.01 -18.18
C SER A 111 11.01 6.11 -19.21
N THR A 112 10.96 7.38 -18.79
CA THR A 112 11.19 8.54 -19.67
C THR A 112 12.61 8.54 -20.23
N PHE A 113 13.64 8.25 -19.41
CA PHE A 113 15.03 8.24 -19.89
C PHE A 113 15.30 7.10 -20.87
N VAL A 114 14.83 5.89 -20.57
CA VAL A 114 14.96 4.73 -21.47
C VAL A 114 14.15 4.94 -22.76
N GLY A 115 12.95 5.51 -22.64
CA GLY A 115 12.11 5.85 -23.79
C GLY A 115 12.73 6.92 -24.69
N ALA A 116 13.36 7.94 -24.11
CA ALA A 116 14.08 8.98 -24.85
C ALA A 116 15.35 8.43 -25.52
N PHE A 117 16.06 7.52 -24.86
CA PHE A 117 17.20 6.80 -25.44
C PHE A 117 16.79 6.01 -26.70
N ILE A 118 15.76 5.18 -26.58
CA ILE A 118 15.27 4.36 -27.70
C ILE A 118 14.71 5.24 -28.83
N PHE A 119 13.90 6.26 -28.50
CA PHE A 119 13.46 7.27 -29.46
C PHE A 119 14.65 7.83 -30.24
N SER A 120 15.70 8.24 -29.53
CA SER A 120 16.87 8.88 -30.13
C SER A 120 17.60 7.94 -31.09
N ILE A 121 17.78 6.67 -30.75
CA ILE A 121 18.43 5.68 -31.64
C ILE A 121 17.57 5.41 -32.88
N VAL A 122 16.27 5.19 -32.71
CA VAL A 122 15.36 4.87 -33.82
C VAL A 122 15.25 6.06 -34.78
N ALA A 123 15.02 7.26 -34.24
CA ALA A 123 14.96 8.49 -35.02
C ALA A 123 16.30 8.78 -35.72
N LEU A 124 17.44 8.63 -35.03
CA LEU A 124 18.76 8.85 -35.61
C LEU A 124 19.03 7.88 -36.76
N THR A 125 18.64 6.61 -36.60
CA THR A 125 18.77 5.59 -37.66
C THR A 125 17.89 5.95 -38.85
N ALA A 126 16.65 6.38 -38.63
CA ALA A 126 15.74 6.79 -39.69
C ALA A 126 16.25 8.04 -40.45
N VAL A 127 16.77 9.05 -39.74
CA VAL A 127 17.36 10.25 -40.36
C VAL A 127 18.59 9.88 -41.20
N LYS A 128 19.50 9.03 -40.70
CA LYS A 128 20.69 8.57 -41.43
C LYS A 128 20.40 7.73 -42.68
N ASN A 129 19.19 7.21 -42.81
CA ASN A 129 18.74 6.45 -43.98
C ASN A 129 17.77 7.27 -44.86
N ASP A 130 17.79 8.61 -44.74
CA ASP A 130 16.98 9.54 -45.54
C ASP A 130 15.47 9.21 -45.53
N TYR A 131 14.97 8.71 -44.40
CA TYR A 131 13.59 8.22 -44.28
C TYR A 131 12.52 9.34 -44.24
N PHE A 132 12.93 10.58 -43.93
CA PHE A 132 12.06 11.73 -43.76
C PHE A 132 12.29 12.79 -44.84
N GLN A 133 11.24 13.50 -45.23
CA GLN A 133 11.33 14.69 -46.07
C GLN A 133 11.24 15.97 -45.21
N THR A 134 11.08 17.14 -45.84
CA THR A 134 11.14 18.45 -45.15
C THR A 134 10.14 18.57 -43.98
N ALA A 135 8.88 18.15 -44.18
CA ALA A 135 7.85 18.24 -43.14
C ALA A 135 8.12 17.27 -41.99
N GLY A 136 8.50 16.03 -42.30
CA GLY A 136 8.84 15.00 -41.34
C GLY A 136 10.07 15.36 -40.50
N LEU A 137 11.10 15.95 -41.11
CA LEU A 137 12.26 16.49 -40.40
C LEU A 137 11.87 17.64 -39.47
N PHE A 138 10.99 18.55 -39.91
CA PHE A 138 10.51 19.64 -39.05
C PHE A 138 9.70 19.12 -37.84
N ILE A 139 8.79 18.16 -38.05
CA ILE A 139 8.05 17.53 -36.94
C ILE A 139 8.98 16.76 -36.02
N LEU A 140 9.94 16.02 -36.59
CA LEU A 140 10.92 15.29 -35.80
C LEU A 140 11.76 16.24 -34.94
N PHE A 141 12.13 17.41 -35.46
CA PHE A 141 12.81 18.44 -34.69
C PHE A 141 11.96 18.93 -33.51
N LEU A 142 10.71 19.35 -33.76
CA LEU A 142 9.80 19.81 -32.70
C LEU A 142 9.60 18.74 -31.62
N LEU A 143 9.41 17.49 -32.04
CA LEU A 143 9.25 16.36 -31.14
C LEU A 143 10.52 16.11 -30.32
N THR A 144 11.70 16.13 -30.96
CA THR A 144 12.99 15.94 -30.29
C THR A 144 13.21 17.02 -29.24
N THR A 145 12.95 18.28 -29.58
CA THR A 145 13.02 19.41 -28.63
C THR A 145 12.04 19.25 -27.47
N PHE A 146 10.80 18.82 -27.75
CA PHE A 146 9.80 18.57 -26.72
C PHE A 146 10.21 17.44 -25.77
N ILE A 147 10.64 16.29 -26.30
CA ILE A 147 11.12 15.16 -25.51
C ILE A 147 12.34 15.57 -24.69
N PHE A 148 13.27 16.33 -25.26
CA PHE A 148 14.43 16.82 -24.55
C PHE A 148 14.07 17.74 -23.37
N GLY A 149 13.12 18.67 -23.56
CA GLY A 149 12.58 19.48 -22.48
C GLY A 149 11.90 18.65 -21.39
N MET A 150 11.09 17.66 -21.78
CA MET A 150 10.45 16.71 -20.86
C MET A 150 11.48 15.92 -20.04
N VAL A 151 12.56 15.47 -20.67
CA VAL A 151 13.66 14.76 -20.00
C VAL A 151 14.32 15.65 -18.95
N ILE A 152 14.68 16.89 -19.29
CA ILE A 152 15.31 17.82 -18.34
C ILE A 152 14.39 18.07 -17.15
N PHE A 153 13.11 18.34 -17.41
CA PHE A 153 12.12 18.56 -16.35
C PHE A 153 11.95 17.32 -15.46
N THR A 154 11.87 16.14 -16.08
CA THR A 154 11.75 14.86 -15.37
C THR A 154 12.99 14.60 -14.51
N PHE A 155 14.19 14.87 -15.04
CA PHE A 155 15.45 14.71 -14.33
C PHE A 155 15.52 15.60 -13.09
N VAL A 156 15.24 16.90 -13.22
CA VAL A 156 15.26 17.83 -12.08
C VAL A 156 14.26 17.41 -11.00
N ARG A 157 13.03 17.05 -11.38
CA ARG A 157 12.02 16.56 -10.43
C ARG A 157 12.39 15.22 -9.79
N TRP A 158 13.05 14.35 -10.55
CA TRP A 158 13.46 13.05 -10.06
C TRP A 158 14.62 13.15 -9.06
N VAL A 159 15.64 13.98 -9.33
CA VAL A 159 16.76 14.23 -8.42
C VAL A 159 16.28 14.70 -7.06
N ASP A 160 15.30 15.61 -7.04
CA ASP A 160 14.69 16.09 -5.79
C ASP A 160 13.96 14.96 -5.03
N ARG A 161 13.28 14.06 -5.74
CA ARG A 161 12.56 12.92 -5.14
C ARG A 161 13.48 11.81 -4.64
N ILE A 162 14.52 11.45 -5.39
CA ILE A 162 15.43 10.35 -5.02
C ILE A 162 16.20 10.67 -3.74
N ALA A 163 16.55 11.95 -3.53
CA ALA A 163 17.16 12.42 -2.29
C ALA A 163 16.28 12.17 -1.04
N ARG A 164 14.96 12.01 -1.22
CA ARG A 164 14.01 11.75 -0.12
C ARG A 164 13.62 10.27 0.02
N LEU A 165 13.71 9.49 -1.05
CA LEU A 165 13.19 8.12 -1.08
C LEU A 165 13.81 7.16 -0.05
N GLY A 166 15.10 7.33 0.27
CA GLY A 166 15.78 6.55 1.31
C GLY A 166 15.56 7.06 2.74
N ARG A 167 14.84 8.18 2.93
CA ARG A 167 14.65 8.76 4.26
C ARG A 167 13.58 7.99 5.03
N MET A 168 13.83 7.77 6.31
CA MET A 168 12.88 7.11 7.23
C MET A 168 11.50 7.78 7.20
N ALA A 169 11.46 9.11 7.23
CA ALA A 169 10.21 9.89 7.18
C ALA A 169 9.34 9.51 5.97
N THR A 170 9.91 9.42 4.77
CA THR A 170 9.18 9.05 3.54
C THR A 170 8.70 7.59 3.59
N THR A 171 9.46 6.70 4.23
CA THR A 171 9.01 5.32 4.44
C THR A 171 7.80 5.26 5.38
N ILE A 172 7.84 6.01 6.49
CA ILE A 172 6.73 6.11 7.44
C ILE A 172 5.49 6.70 6.75
N GLU A 173 5.63 7.79 5.99
CA GLU A 173 4.52 8.40 5.23
C GLU A 173 3.86 7.42 4.25
N LYS A 174 4.65 6.59 3.56
CA LYS A 174 4.13 5.57 2.63
C LYS A 174 3.36 4.47 3.36
N VAL A 175 3.89 3.97 4.47
CA VAL A 175 3.22 2.95 5.29
C VAL A 175 1.95 3.54 5.92
N GLU A 176 2.01 4.76 6.45
CA GLU A 176 0.86 5.49 6.99
C GLU A 176 -0.24 5.63 5.94
N LYS A 177 0.10 6.06 4.73
CA LYS A 177 -0.88 6.17 3.64
C LYS A 177 -1.51 4.83 3.29
N ALA A 178 -0.71 3.77 3.16
CA ALA A 178 -1.22 2.44 2.85
C ALA A 178 -2.14 1.90 3.97
N ALA A 179 -1.79 2.15 5.23
CA ALA A 179 -2.61 1.82 6.40
C ALA A 179 -3.93 2.60 6.42
N ALA A 180 -3.85 3.93 6.20
CA ALA A 180 -5.01 4.81 6.13
C ALA A 180 -5.98 4.38 5.03
N ASP A 181 -5.46 4.09 3.83
CA ASP A 181 -6.27 3.62 2.70
C ASP A 181 -7.01 2.30 3.04
N ALA A 182 -6.35 1.36 3.72
CA ALA A 182 -6.94 0.09 4.14
C ALA A 182 -7.99 0.26 5.26
N LEU A 183 -7.70 1.11 6.25
CA LEU A 183 -8.62 1.47 7.33
C LEU A 183 -9.86 2.16 6.78
N THR A 184 -9.70 3.17 5.91
CA THR A 184 -10.82 3.87 5.27
C THR A 184 -11.67 2.93 4.42
N ARG A 185 -11.06 2.03 3.64
CA ARG A 185 -11.81 1.01 2.88
C ARG A 185 -12.65 0.14 3.81
N ARG A 186 -12.05 -0.39 4.89
CA ARG A 186 -12.76 -1.27 5.83
C ARG A 186 -13.84 -0.52 6.63
N ARG A 187 -13.60 0.73 7.02
CA ARG A 187 -14.55 1.61 7.71
C ARG A 187 -15.77 1.93 6.83
N ASN A 188 -15.53 2.27 5.56
CA ASN A 188 -16.60 2.62 4.62
C ASN A 188 -17.35 1.40 4.06
N THR A 189 -16.75 0.22 4.15
CA THR A 189 -17.36 -1.06 3.76
C THR A 189 -17.21 -2.06 4.92
N PRO A 190 -17.94 -1.85 6.03
CA PRO A 190 -17.91 -2.75 7.17
C PRO A 190 -18.33 -4.15 6.73
N HIS A 191 -17.83 -5.18 7.42
CA HIS A 191 -18.08 -6.58 7.07
C HIS A 191 -17.73 -6.95 5.61
N LEU A 192 -16.85 -6.19 4.94
CA LEU A 192 -16.56 -6.38 3.51
C LEU A 192 -17.82 -6.35 2.62
N GLY A 193 -18.88 -5.66 3.05
CA GLY A 193 -20.17 -5.59 2.34
C GLY A 193 -21.15 -6.72 2.69
N GLY A 194 -20.74 -7.64 3.56
CA GLY A 194 -21.59 -8.66 4.15
C GLY A 194 -22.40 -8.18 5.37
N VAL A 195 -22.94 -9.13 6.11
CA VAL A 195 -23.65 -8.91 7.37
C VAL A 195 -22.79 -9.29 8.58
N SER A 196 -23.15 -8.80 9.77
CA SER A 196 -22.47 -9.17 11.01
C SER A 196 -22.68 -10.64 11.37
N VAL A 197 -21.65 -11.25 11.95
CA VAL A 197 -21.66 -12.66 12.37
C VAL A 197 -22.61 -12.88 13.54
N ARG A 198 -23.44 -13.90 13.45
CA ARG A 198 -24.30 -14.34 14.55
C ARG A 198 -23.49 -15.13 15.59
N PRO A 199 -23.86 -15.09 16.89
CA PRO A 199 -23.05 -15.66 17.99
C PRO A 199 -22.74 -17.16 17.94
N GLN A 200 -23.28 -17.91 16.98
CA GLN A 200 -22.98 -19.33 16.80
C GLN A 200 -22.64 -19.63 15.34
N ALA A 201 -21.33 -19.71 15.06
CA ALA A 201 -20.84 -20.31 13.83
C ALA A 201 -21.17 -21.81 13.86
N ARG A 202 -22.31 -22.18 13.29
CA ARG A 202 -22.68 -23.56 13.03
C ARG A 202 -22.51 -23.81 11.54
N GLY A 203 -21.93 -24.94 11.16
CA GLY A 203 -21.83 -25.28 9.76
C GLY A 203 -20.67 -26.20 9.41
N ARG A 204 -20.65 -26.63 8.15
CA ARG A 204 -19.54 -27.39 7.56
C ARG A 204 -18.35 -26.45 7.37
N ALA A 205 -17.19 -26.82 7.93
CA ALA A 205 -15.97 -26.05 7.77
C ALA A 205 -15.39 -26.18 6.36
N VAL A 206 -14.94 -25.06 5.80
CA VAL A 206 -14.19 -24.97 4.55
C VAL A 206 -12.74 -24.65 4.88
N TYR A 207 -11.80 -25.41 4.34
CA TYR A 207 -10.38 -25.29 4.66
C TYR A 207 -9.59 -24.77 3.46
N ALA A 208 -8.43 -24.19 3.76
CA ALA A 208 -7.46 -23.81 2.74
C ALA A 208 -6.77 -25.05 2.15
N ALA A 209 -6.58 -25.06 0.83
CA ALA A 209 -5.74 -26.07 0.16
C ALA A 209 -4.25 -25.81 0.39
N ASN A 210 -3.85 -24.54 0.43
CA ASN A 210 -2.46 -24.10 0.54
C ASN A 210 -2.22 -23.35 1.86
N VAL A 211 -0.98 -23.37 2.33
CA VAL A 211 -0.54 -22.59 3.49
C VAL A 211 -0.11 -21.20 3.04
N GLY A 212 -0.58 -20.16 3.72
CA GLY A 212 -0.23 -18.78 3.41
C GLY A 212 -1.10 -17.77 4.14
N TYR A 213 -1.16 -16.54 3.66
CA TYR A 213 -2.01 -15.49 4.18
C TYR A 213 -3.23 -15.27 3.29
N VAL A 214 -4.40 -15.10 3.90
CA VAL A 214 -5.58 -14.60 3.18
C VAL A 214 -5.28 -13.17 2.71
N GLN A 215 -5.23 -12.96 1.40
CA GLN A 215 -4.95 -11.66 0.79
C GLN A 215 -6.21 -10.92 0.38
N TYR A 216 -7.21 -11.66 -0.12
CA TYR A 216 -8.46 -11.11 -0.65
C TYR A 216 -9.58 -12.14 -0.49
N ILE A 217 -10.81 -11.65 -0.33
CA ILE A 217 -12.02 -12.47 -0.27
C ILE A 217 -13.04 -11.90 -1.28
N ASP A 218 -13.46 -12.72 -2.23
CA ASP A 218 -14.48 -12.37 -3.23
C ASP A 218 -15.89 -12.55 -2.63
N ILE A 219 -16.32 -11.58 -1.80
CA ILE A 219 -17.62 -11.63 -1.10
C ILE A 219 -18.78 -11.73 -2.08
N ALA A 220 -18.71 -11.05 -3.24
CA ALA A 220 -19.75 -11.07 -4.26
C ALA A 220 -19.87 -12.42 -4.98
N ALA A 221 -18.75 -13.13 -5.23
CA ALA A 221 -18.80 -14.50 -5.71
C ALA A 221 -19.42 -15.44 -4.67
N MET A 222 -19.06 -15.26 -3.39
CA MET A 222 -19.57 -16.06 -2.29
C MET A 222 -21.07 -15.87 -2.06
N GLN A 223 -21.58 -14.63 -2.14
CA GLN A 223 -23.01 -14.32 -2.07
C GLN A 223 -23.80 -15.03 -3.16
N ARG A 224 -23.38 -14.90 -4.43
CA ARG A 224 -24.06 -15.57 -5.56
C ARG A 224 -24.09 -17.09 -5.42
N TRP A 225 -23.00 -17.67 -4.91
CA TRP A 225 -22.93 -19.09 -4.62
C TRP A 225 -23.87 -19.47 -3.47
N ALA A 226 -23.93 -18.65 -2.41
CA ALA A 226 -24.79 -18.88 -1.26
C ALA A 226 -26.29 -18.78 -1.60
N GLU A 227 -26.67 -17.83 -2.46
CA GLU A 227 -28.03 -17.70 -3.00
C GLU A 227 -28.45 -18.92 -3.81
N LYS A 228 -27.60 -19.38 -4.72
CA LYS A 228 -27.88 -20.54 -5.59
C LYS A 228 -28.11 -21.83 -4.81
N ASN A 229 -27.41 -22.00 -3.69
CA ASN A 229 -27.47 -23.21 -2.86
C ASN A 229 -28.36 -23.03 -1.63
N GLU A 230 -29.02 -21.89 -1.48
CA GLU A 230 -29.88 -21.56 -0.32
C GLU A 230 -29.17 -21.76 1.05
N VAL A 231 -27.90 -21.38 1.10
CA VAL A 231 -27.06 -21.46 2.31
C VAL A 231 -26.64 -20.08 2.80
N ARG A 232 -25.99 -20.05 3.96
CA ARG A 232 -25.26 -18.92 4.53
C ARG A 232 -23.80 -19.29 4.71
N VAL A 233 -22.92 -18.32 4.55
CA VAL A 233 -21.48 -18.51 4.73
C VAL A 233 -20.99 -17.57 5.83
N VAL A 234 -20.35 -18.11 6.85
CA VAL A 234 -19.72 -17.37 7.94
C VAL A 234 -18.22 -17.36 7.73
N ILE A 235 -17.64 -16.20 7.44
CA ILE A 235 -16.20 -16.02 7.29
C ILE A 235 -15.52 -16.21 8.64
N ALA A 236 -14.51 -17.08 8.69
CA ALA A 236 -13.68 -17.32 9.87
C ALA A 236 -12.29 -16.68 9.74
N ALA A 237 -11.77 -16.55 8.51
CA ALA A 237 -10.45 -15.99 8.23
C ALA A 237 -10.56 -14.70 7.42
N LEU A 238 -10.30 -13.55 8.06
CA LEU A 238 -10.22 -12.25 7.40
C LEU A 238 -8.89 -12.08 6.64
N PRO A 239 -8.78 -11.12 5.69
CA PRO A 239 -7.49 -10.73 5.13
C PRO A 239 -6.46 -10.45 6.21
N GLY A 240 -5.25 -10.97 6.02
CA GLY A 240 -4.17 -10.97 7.01
C GLY A 240 -4.07 -12.23 7.87
N THR A 241 -5.12 -13.07 7.90
CA THR A 241 -5.11 -14.33 8.67
C THR A 241 -4.17 -15.34 8.02
N PHE A 242 -3.35 -16.00 8.83
CA PHE A 242 -2.53 -17.12 8.37
C PHE A 242 -3.39 -18.39 8.23
N ALA A 243 -3.63 -18.79 6.99
CA ALA A 243 -4.43 -19.92 6.57
C ALA A 243 -3.58 -21.20 6.49
N THR A 244 -4.13 -22.28 7.03
CA THR A 244 -3.53 -23.61 7.05
C THR A 244 -4.63 -24.67 6.83
N PRO A 245 -4.31 -25.87 6.33
CA PRO A 245 -5.31 -26.93 6.11
C PRO A 245 -6.10 -27.38 7.34
N ASN A 246 -5.63 -27.06 8.55
CA ASN A 246 -6.30 -27.37 9.82
C ASN A 246 -7.12 -26.20 10.41
N ARG A 247 -7.13 -25.03 9.75
CA ARG A 247 -7.88 -23.85 10.18
C ARG A 247 -8.99 -23.54 9.18
N PRO A 248 -10.26 -23.47 9.61
CA PRO A 248 -11.36 -23.10 8.74
C PRO A 248 -11.19 -21.68 8.19
N LEU A 249 -11.38 -21.52 6.88
CA LEU A 249 -11.53 -20.23 6.21
C LEU A 249 -12.94 -19.66 6.40
N ALA A 250 -13.94 -20.55 6.36
CA ALA A 250 -15.34 -20.23 6.53
C ALA A 250 -16.14 -21.45 7.04
N TYR A 251 -17.37 -21.20 7.48
CA TYR A 251 -18.36 -22.22 7.82
C TYR A 251 -19.61 -22.03 6.95
N ILE A 252 -20.18 -23.12 6.47
CA ILE A 252 -21.41 -23.11 5.66
C ILE A 252 -22.57 -23.67 6.47
N SER A 253 -23.63 -22.88 6.63
CA SER A 253 -24.89 -23.29 7.26
C SER A 253 -26.00 -23.32 6.23
N ALA A 254 -26.71 -24.44 6.09
CA ALA A 254 -27.93 -24.49 5.30
C ALA A 254 -29.10 -23.88 6.09
N ASP A 255 -30.03 -23.21 5.40
CA ASP A 255 -31.27 -22.71 6.00
C ASP A 255 -32.33 -23.83 6.22
N GLY A 256 -31.97 -25.12 6.00
CA GLY A 256 -32.88 -26.27 6.11
C GLY A 256 -32.18 -27.62 6.40
N ALA A 257 -32.94 -28.58 6.92
CA ALA A 257 -32.47 -29.89 7.39
C ALA A 257 -32.38 -30.91 6.25
N GLU A 258 -31.36 -30.80 5.39
CA GLU A 258 -30.75 -31.94 4.69
C GLU A 258 -29.42 -31.48 4.08
N GLN A 259 -28.31 -32.00 4.62
CA GLN A 259 -26.96 -31.75 4.10
C GLN A 259 -26.77 -32.58 2.83
N THR A 260 -27.30 -32.08 1.72
CA THR A 260 -26.87 -32.54 0.39
C THR A 260 -25.36 -32.27 0.29
N GLU A 261 -24.59 -33.11 -0.42
CA GLU A 261 -23.17 -32.88 -0.70
C GLU A 261 -23.00 -31.60 -1.56
N ILE A 262 -23.05 -30.44 -0.92
CA ILE A 262 -22.82 -29.16 -1.57
C ILE A 262 -21.31 -29.05 -1.80
N ASP A 263 -20.92 -28.85 -3.06
CA ASP A 263 -19.53 -28.60 -3.44
C ASP A 263 -19.08 -27.24 -2.89
N CYS A 264 -18.16 -27.29 -1.92
CA CYS A 264 -17.62 -26.13 -1.23
C CYS A 264 -16.39 -25.53 -1.95
N THR A 265 -15.99 -26.09 -3.09
CA THR A 265 -14.79 -25.67 -3.83
C THR A 265 -14.88 -24.20 -4.23
N CYS A 266 -16.04 -23.74 -4.69
CA CYS A 266 -16.24 -22.32 -5.02
C CYS A 266 -16.01 -21.39 -3.81
N VAL A 267 -16.37 -21.82 -2.60
CA VAL A 267 -16.14 -21.03 -1.37
C VAL A 267 -14.64 -20.95 -1.08
N ALA A 268 -13.91 -22.07 -1.17
CA ALA A 268 -12.46 -22.09 -1.01
C ALA A 268 -11.75 -21.23 -2.07
N GLU A 269 -12.17 -21.31 -3.34
CA GLU A 269 -11.62 -20.51 -4.45
C GLU A 269 -11.96 -19.01 -4.37
N SER A 270 -12.93 -18.63 -3.53
CA SER A 270 -13.24 -17.23 -3.25
C SER A 270 -12.21 -16.58 -2.32
N PHE A 271 -11.35 -17.37 -1.67
CA PHE A 271 -10.21 -16.88 -0.90
C PHE A 271 -8.94 -16.89 -1.75
N GLN A 272 -8.33 -15.72 -1.91
CA GLN A 272 -6.99 -15.64 -2.47
C GLN A 272 -5.96 -15.82 -1.34
N ILE A 273 -5.18 -16.89 -1.41
CA ILE A 273 -4.09 -17.18 -0.48
C ILE A 273 -2.76 -16.87 -1.18
N GLY A 274 -1.86 -16.16 -0.50
CA GLY A 274 -0.50 -15.92 -0.99
C GLY A 274 0.54 -15.97 0.12
N ASP A 275 1.82 -15.98 -0.26
CA ASP A 275 2.92 -16.21 0.68
C ASP A 275 3.15 -15.07 1.68
N THR A 276 2.64 -13.87 1.39
CA THR A 276 2.80 -12.66 2.20
C THR A 276 1.48 -11.93 2.40
N ARG A 277 1.40 -11.13 3.49
CA ARG A 277 0.30 -10.18 3.70
C ARG A 277 0.39 -9.03 2.68
N LEU A 278 -0.77 -8.51 2.28
CA LEU A 278 -0.89 -7.31 1.44
C LEU A 278 -1.52 -6.18 2.25
N PHE A 279 -1.19 -4.93 1.90
CA PHE A 279 -1.75 -3.76 2.59
C PHE A 279 -3.22 -3.49 2.18
N ASP A 280 -3.63 -3.88 0.98
CA ASP A 280 -4.87 -3.40 0.38
C ASP A 280 -6.14 -3.73 1.21
N ASP A 281 -6.34 -4.97 1.63
CA ASP A 281 -7.57 -5.38 2.35
C ASP A 281 -7.35 -5.73 3.82
N ASP A 282 -6.12 -5.54 4.31
CA ASP A 282 -5.68 -5.83 5.67
C ASP A 282 -5.41 -4.53 6.45
N PRO A 283 -6.42 -4.02 7.19
CA PRO A 283 -6.27 -2.79 7.96
C PRO A 283 -5.25 -2.89 9.11
N ARG A 284 -4.89 -4.11 9.52
CA ARG A 284 -3.95 -4.35 10.62
C ARG A 284 -2.50 -4.35 10.15
N PHE A 285 -2.23 -4.71 8.91
CA PHE A 285 -0.84 -4.90 8.45
C PHE A 285 -0.01 -3.63 8.49
N GLY A 286 -0.62 -2.49 8.13
CA GLY A 286 0.03 -1.19 8.27
C GLY A 286 0.46 -0.85 9.69
N LEU A 287 -0.38 -1.18 10.67
CA LEU A 287 -0.10 -0.99 12.09
C LEU A 287 1.07 -1.85 12.55
N VAL A 288 1.08 -3.13 12.15
CA VAL A 288 2.20 -4.05 12.43
C VAL A 288 3.51 -3.52 11.84
N VAL A 289 3.51 -3.10 10.58
CA VAL A 289 4.73 -2.61 9.92
C VAL A 289 5.25 -1.33 10.59
N LEU A 290 4.36 -0.41 10.99
CA LEU A 290 4.74 0.77 11.78
C LEU A 290 5.34 0.37 13.14
N SER A 291 4.70 -0.53 13.87
CA SER A 291 5.22 -1.02 15.15
C SER A 291 6.58 -1.71 15.01
N GLU A 292 6.82 -2.42 13.91
CA GLU A 292 8.13 -3.04 13.62
C GLU A 292 9.21 -2.00 13.33
N ILE A 293 8.89 -0.92 12.60
CA ILE A 293 9.83 0.20 12.38
C ILE A 293 10.18 0.85 13.73
N ALA A 294 9.18 1.08 14.60
CA ALA A 294 9.42 1.64 15.92
C ALA A 294 10.28 0.71 16.80
N GLY A 295 9.97 -0.60 16.83
CA GLY A 295 10.78 -1.59 17.55
C GLY A 295 12.22 -1.66 17.05
N ARG A 296 12.45 -1.56 15.73
CA ARG A 296 13.80 -1.48 15.17
C ARG A 296 14.52 -0.20 15.58
N ALA A 297 13.83 0.95 15.58
CA ALA A 297 14.39 2.23 16.00
C ALA A 297 14.82 2.20 17.49
N LEU A 298 14.03 1.55 18.34
CA LEU A 298 14.30 1.36 19.77
C LEU A 298 15.35 0.28 20.06
N SER A 299 15.78 -0.50 19.07
CA SER A 299 16.78 -1.52 19.28
C SER A 299 18.14 -0.91 19.68
N PRO A 300 18.95 -1.61 20.50
CA PRO A 300 20.27 -1.10 20.91
C PRO A 300 21.22 -0.77 19.74
N ALA A 301 21.00 -1.39 18.57
CA ALA A 301 21.83 -1.16 17.39
C ALA A 301 21.50 0.15 16.66
N VAL A 302 20.29 0.68 16.81
CA VAL A 302 19.85 1.91 16.13
C VAL A 302 19.72 3.06 17.14
N ASN A 303 19.08 2.81 18.29
CA ASN A 303 18.91 3.75 19.39
C ASN A 303 18.36 5.13 18.97
N ASP A 304 17.26 5.13 18.21
CA ASP A 304 16.56 6.31 17.72
C ASP A 304 15.12 6.39 18.30
N PRO A 305 14.97 6.90 19.54
CA PRO A 305 13.65 7.07 20.15
C PRO A 305 12.78 8.11 19.42
N GLY A 306 13.38 9.04 18.68
CA GLY A 306 12.66 10.06 17.91
C GLY A 306 11.79 9.45 16.81
N THR A 307 12.30 8.43 16.12
CA THR A 307 11.51 7.68 15.12
C THR A 307 10.34 6.93 15.77
N ALA A 308 10.53 6.31 16.94
CA ALA A 308 9.44 5.64 17.65
C ALA A 308 8.35 6.63 18.11
N ILE A 309 8.75 7.80 18.62
CA ILE A 309 7.84 8.90 18.97
C ILE A 309 7.04 9.39 17.76
N CYS A 310 7.69 9.50 16.60
CA CYS A 310 7.02 9.85 15.34
C CYS A 310 5.94 8.81 14.99
N ILE A 311 6.27 7.53 15.07
CA ILE A 311 5.36 6.42 14.79
C ILE A 311 4.18 6.37 15.76
N ILE A 312 4.40 6.61 17.05
CA ILE A 312 3.31 6.74 18.03
C ILE A 312 2.32 7.83 17.56
N GLY A 313 2.82 8.98 17.11
CA GLY A 313 1.98 10.04 16.55
C GLY A 313 1.24 9.62 15.27
N THR A 314 1.88 8.84 14.40
CA THR A 314 1.26 8.25 13.21
C THR A 314 0.13 7.29 13.58
N LEU A 315 0.33 6.41 14.56
CA LEU A 315 -0.69 5.48 15.02
C LEU A 315 -1.90 6.23 15.60
N VAL A 316 -1.70 7.31 16.36
CA VAL A 316 -2.80 8.16 16.83
C VAL A 316 -3.63 8.68 15.66
N ARG A 317 -3.00 9.23 14.61
CA ARG A 317 -3.74 9.71 13.41
C ARG A 317 -4.56 8.59 12.75
N LEU A 318 -4.00 7.39 12.66
CA LEU A 318 -4.68 6.24 12.06
C LEU A 318 -5.87 5.76 12.91
N PHE A 319 -5.77 5.74 14.23
CA PHE A 319 -6.88 5.38 15.11
C PHE A 319 -7.94 6.49 15.19
N THR A 320 -7.55 7.77 15.14
CA THR A 320 -8.51 8.88 14.99
C THR A 320 -9.30 8.73 13.68
N LEU A 321 -8.61 8.44 12.55
CA LEU A 321 -9.27 8.14 11.29
C LEU A 321 -10.22 6.93 11.41
N TRP A 322 -9.82 5.87 12.11
CA TRP A 322 -10.66 4.69 12.30
C TRP A 322 -11.96 5.00 13.07
N GLY A 323 -11.89 5.86 14.09
CA GLY A 323 -13.03 6.24 14.92
C GLY A 323 -13.97 7.30 14.32
N GLU A 324 -13.62 7.91 13.19
CA GLU A 324 -14.54 8.81 12.48
C GLU A 324 -15.78 8.05 11.98
N PRO A 325 -16.95 8.72 11.88
CA PRO A 325 -18.13 8.13 11.25
C PRO A 325 -17.82 7.63 9.83
N ALA A 326 -18.38 6.48 9.46
CA ALA A 326 -18.31 6.00 8.08
C ALA A 326 -18.95 7.06 7.16
N ALA A 327 -18.36 7.29 5.99
CA ALA A 327 -18.69 8.46 5.15
C ALA A 327 -20.11 8.47 4.54
N VAL A 328 -21.01 7.54 4.91
CA VAL A 328 -22.33 7.39 4.31
C VAL A 328 -23.31 6.77 5.31
N ASP A 329 -24.04 7.60 6.05
CA ASP A 329 -25.25 7.20 6.83
C ASP A 329 -26.43 6.78 5.91
N ASP A 330 -26.26 6.83 4.59
CA ASP A 330 -27.28 6.59 3.56
C ASP A 330 -26.97 5.38 2.64
N LYS A 331 -26.22 4.37 3.11
CA LYS A 331 -26.01 3.16 2.29
C LYS A 331 -27.24 2.24 2.34
N PRO A 332 -27.68 1.71 1.17
CA PRO A 332 -28.74 0.70 1.13
C PRO A 332 -28.35 -0.54 1.95
N ALA A 333 -29.34 -1.39 2.23
CA ALA A 333 -29.17 -2.68 2.91
C ALA A 333 -27.91 -3.42 2.40
N PRO A 334 -27.22 -4.18 3.28
CA PRO A 334 -25.97 -4.85 2.93
C PRO A 334 -26.09 -5.59 1.60
N GLU A 335 -25.16 -5.33 0.67
CA GLU A 335 -25.18 -5.87 -0.68
C GLU A 335 -25.10 -7.41 -0.69
N CYS A 336 -24.64 -8.03 0.41
CA CYS A 336 -24.49 -9.47 0.58
C CYS A 336 -25.09 -9.95 1.92
N ASP A 337 -26.37 -10.32 1.94
CA ASP A 337 -27.12 -10.71 3.14
C ASP A 337 -26.95 -12.18 3.60
N ARG A 338 -26.33 -13.02 2.75
CA ARG A 338 -26.04 -14.44 3.04
C ARG A 338 -24.59 -14.70 3.45
N VAL A 339 -23.73 -13.67 3.43
CA VAL A 339 -22.34 -13.77 3.86
C VAL A 339 -22.13 -13.00 5.16
N GLU A 340 -21.87 -13.72 6.23
CA GLU A 340 -21.57 -13.20 7.56
C GLU A 340 -20.06 -12.99 7.72
N VAL A 341 -19.63 -11.77 8.01
CA VAL A 341 -18.21 -11.41 8.10
C VAL A 341 -17.93 -10.78 9.46
N PRO A 342 -16.92 -11.23 10.22
CA PRO A 342 -16.64 -10.66 11.53
C PRO A 342 -16.10 -9.24 11.42
N HIS A 343 -16.32 -8.44 12.47
CA HIS A 343 -15.63 -7.16 12.60
C HIS A 343 -14.14 -7.36 12.86
N VAL A 344 -13.35 -6.35 12.51
CA VAL A 344 -11.95 -6.28 12.93
C VAL A 344 -11.93 -5.89 14.41
N CYS A 345 -11.31 -6.72 15.23
CA CYS A 345 -11.20 -6.49 16.67
C CYS A 345 -10.28 -5.29 16.96
N VAL A 346 -10.80 -4.26 17.65
CA VAL A 346 -10.01 -3.08 18.03
C VAL A 346 -8.88 -3.44 18.99
N GLN A 347 -9.12 -4.37 19.93
CA GLN A 347 -8.10 -4.84 20.86
C GLN A 347 -6.90 -5.44 20.13
N ASP A 348 -7.16 -6.30 19.13
CA ASP A 348 -6.11 -6.86 18.27
C ASP A 348 -5.34 -5.79 17.48
N MET A 349 -6.02 -4.74 17.02
CA MET A 349 -5.37 -3.61 16.33
C MET A 349 -4.43 -2.84 17.27
N PHE A 350 -4.83 -2.63 18.52
CA PHE A 350 -3.99 -2.00 19.53
C PHE A 350 -2.80 -2.89 19.93
N ASP A 351 -3.01 -4.20 20.02
CA ASP A 351 -1.93 -5.17 20.22
C ASP A 351 -0.89 -5.09 19.09
N ASP A 352 -1.34 -5.08 17.85
CA ASP A 352 -0.47 -4.95 16.68
C ASP A 352 0.28 -3.60 16.63
N ALA A 353 -0.35 -2.53 17.12
CA ALA A 353 0.16 -1.17 17.02
C ALA A 353 1.12 -0.76 18.15
N PHE A 354 0.78 -1.09 19.40
CA PHE A 354 1.43 -0.49 20.58
C PHE A 354 2.21 -1.50 21.42
N THR A 355 1.92 -2.80 21.35
CA THR A 355 2.51 -3.77 22.27
C THR A 355 4.03 -3.88 22.12
N ALA A 356 4.57 -3.89 20.90
CA ALA A 356 6.04 -3.95 20.74
C ALA A 356 6.71 -2.63 21.18
N ILE A 357 6.13 -1.49 20.82
CA ILE A 357 6.63 -0.16 21.21
C ILE A 357 6.68 -0.02 22.73
N ALA A 358 5.61 -0.41 23.41
CA ALA A 358 5.50 -0.37 24.87
C ALA A 358 6.48 -1.34 25.57
N ARG A 359 6.87 -2.44 24.91
CA ARG A 359 7.85 -3.39 25.45
C ARG A 359 9.27 -2.86 25.25
N ASP A 360 9.59 -2.46 24.04
CA ASP A 360 10.95 -2.11 23.63
C ASP A 360 11.34 -0.71 24.12
N GLY A 361 10.36 0.19 24.30
CA GLY A 361 10.56 1.56 24.80
C GLY A 361 10.36 1.71 26.32
N ALA A 362 10.15 0.62 27.06
CA ALA A 362 9.78 0.67 28.47
C ALA A 362 10.83 1.36 29.36
N GLY A 363 12.12 1.19 29.04
CA GLY A 363 13.23 1.85 29.75
C GLY A 363 13.61 3.22 29.19
N VAL A 364 12.85 3.76 28.24
CA VAL A 364 13.11 5.05 27.59
C VAL A 364 12.00 6.01 27.98
N VAL A 365 12.30 6.95 28.88
CA VAL A 365 11.31 7.83 29.52
C VAL A 365 10.53 8.67 28.51
N GLU A 366 11.20 9.25 27.51
CA GLU A 366 10.56 10.09 26.50
C GLU A 366 9.57 9.31 25.63
N VAL A 367 9.86 8.03 25.34
CA VAL A 367 8.98 7.14 24.57
C VAL A 367 7.80 6.70 25.43
N SER A 368 8.06 6.31 26.69
CA SER A 368 7.02 5.88 27.63
C SER A 368 6.01 6.99 27.93
N VAL A 369 6.48 8.21 28.23
CA VAL A 369 5.61 9.38 28.44
C VAL A 369 4.82 9.70 27.17
N ARG A 370 5.46 9.65 25.99
CA ARG A 370 4.77 9.93 24.72
C ARG A 370 3.69 8.90 24.41
N LEU A 371 3.96 7.63 24.69
CA LEU A 371 3.01 6.54 24.52
C LEU A 371 1.80 6.72 25.44
N GLN A 372 2.00 7.07 26.71
CA GLN A 372 0.88 7.31 27.63
C GLN A 372 -0.02 8.46 27.14
N LYS A 373 0.57 9.60 26.75
CA LYS A 373 -0.17 10.73 26.18
C LYS A 373 -0.93 10.38 24.90
N ALA A 374 -0.36 9.50 24.06
CA ALA A 374 -1.01 9.04 22.85
C ALA A 374 -2.23 8.17 23.18
N LEU A 375 -2.10 7.24 24.13
CA LEU A 375 -3.20 6.38 24.58
C LEU A 375 -4.28 7.21 25.31
N GLU A 376 -3.91 8.19 26.12
CA GLU A 376 -4.83 9.15 26.73
C GLU A 376 -5.67 9.89 25.68
N SER A 377 -5.02 10.38 24.63
CA SER A 377 -5.70 11.06 23.51
C SER A 377 -6.71 10.12 22.83
N LEU A 378 -6.36 8.85 22.63
CA LEU A 378 -7.26 7.87 22.03
C LEU A 378 -8.40 7.48 22.99
N ALA A 379 -8.13 7.38 24.30
CA ALA A 379 -9.14 7.11 25.31
C ALA A 379 -10.18 8.23 25.41
N SER A 380 -9.76 9.48 25.18
CA SER A 380 -10.62 10.66 25.29
C SER A 380 -11.44 10.95 24.03
N SER A 381 -10.98 10.50 22.85
CA SER A 381 -11.60 10.80 21.55
C SER A 381 -12.26 9.60 20.87
N GLY A 382 -11.95 8.39 21.32
CA GLY A 382 -12.45 7.15 20.73
C GLY A 382 -13.87 6.78 21.17
N ASP A 383 -14.44 5.81 20.45
CA ASP A 383 -15.64 5.11 20.89
C ASP A 383 -15.38 4.23 22.12
N GLY A 384 -16.40 3.50 22.56
CA GLY A 384 -16.29 2.62 23.73
C GLY A 384 -15.20 1.54 23.60
N GLU A 385 -14.98 1.00 22.40
CA GLU A 385 -13.97 -0.05 22.16
C GLU A 385 -12.55 0.52 22.13
N ILE A 386 -12.34 1.63 21.42
CA ILE A 386 -11.05 2.34 21.37
C ILE A 386 -10.65 2.81 22.77
N ARG A 387 -11.60 3.34 23.54
CA ARG A 387 -11.34 3.77 24.92
C ARG A 387 -10.91 2.61 25.81
N ALA A 388 -11.64 1.50 25.78
CA ALA A 388 -11.31 0.32 26.58
C ALA A 388 -9.93 -0.26 26.22
N ALA A 389 -9.61 -0.34 24.92
CA ALA A 389 -8.31 -0.78 24.45
C ALA A 389 -7.20 0.19 24.89
N ALA A 390 -7.38 1.50 24.72
CA ALA A 390 -6.40 2.50 25.12
C ALA A 390 -6.07 2.45 26.62
N GLU A 391 -7.07 2.32 27.48
CA GLU A 391 -6.90 2.18 28.93
C GLU A 391 -6.21 0.86 29.32
N TYR A 392 -6.56 -0.26 28.64
CA TYR A 392 -5.88 -1.54 28.85
C TYR A 392 -4.40 -1.46 28.49
N HIS A 393 -4.08 -0.92 27.32
CA HIS A 393 -2.71 -0.76 26.85
C HIS A 393 -1.91 0.27 27.69
N GLY A 394 -2.56 1.34 28.18
CA GLY A 394 -1.94 2.33 29.05
C GLY A 394 -1.48 1.71 30.37
N ARG A 395 -2.34 0.91 31.02
CA ARG A 395 -1.99 0.15 32.23
C ARG A 395 -0.84 -0.83 31.99
N LEU A 396 -0.89 -1.57 30.88
CA LEU A 396 0.15 -2.55 30.57
C LEU A 396 1.50 -1.89 30.24
N ALA A 397 1.49 -0.76 29.55
CA ALA A 397 2.68 0.04 29.27
C ALA A 397 3.30 0.60 30.55
N LEU A 398 2.48 1.17 31.46
CA LEU A 398 2.95 1.64 32.76
C LEU A 398 3.63 0.52 33.56
N LYS A 399 3.01 -0.66 33.60
CA LYS A 399 3.57 -1.84 34.26
C LYS A 399 4.92 -2.27 33.69
N ARG A 400 5.18 -2.03 32.39
CA ARG A 400 6.47 -2.31 31.77
C ARG A 400 7.51 -1.26 32.16
N SER A 401 7.16 0.02 32.13
CA SER A 401 8.05 1.10 32.55
C SER A 401 8.44 0.99 34.03
N GLN A 402 7.49 0.62 34.91
CA GLN A 402 7.76 0.32 36.33
C GLN A 402 8.82 -0.77 36.56
N LYS A 403 9.00 -1.68 35.60
CA LYS A 403 10.01 -2.75 35.70
C LYS A 403 11.36 -2.38 35.12
N MET A 404 11.45 -1.30 34.34
CA MET A 404 12.62 -0.96 33.52
C MET A 404 13.24 0.39 33.87
N LEU A 405 12.49 1.32 34.47
CA LEU A 405 12.99 2.63 34.90
C LEU A 405 13.44 2.55 36.36
N ASP A 406 14.72 2.81 36.59
CA ASP A 406 15.32 2.82 37.93
C ASP A 406 15.27 4.19 38.62
N ILE A 407 15.12 5.27 37.84
CA ILE A 407 15.06 6.64 38.33
C ILE A 407 13.63 7.00 38.73
N GLU A 408 13.45 7.46 39.97
CA GLU A 408 12.14 7.74 40.55
C GLU A 408 11.42 8.88 39.81
N GLU A 409 12.14 9.94 39.42
CA GLU A 409 11.59 11.06 38.67
C GLU A 409 11.08 10.67 37.27
N ASP A 410 11.81 9.78 36.59
CA ASP A 410 11.39 9.25 35.29
C ASP A 410 10.14 8.38 35.42
N LEU A 411 10.10 7.54 36.45
CA LEU A 411 8.94 6.71 36.74
C LEU A 411 7.72 7.57 37.09
N GLN A 412 7.90 8.60 37.91
CA GLN A 412 6.85 9.54 38.30
C GLN A 412 6.28 10.26 37.07
N ALA A 413 7.13 10.69 36.13
CA ALA A 413 6.68 11.32 34.89
C ALA A 413 5.79 10.39 34.04
N VAL A 414 6.11 9.10 33.99
CA VAL A 414 5.28 8.10 33.28
C VAL A 414 3.98 7.82 34.03
N GLN A 415 4.02 7.72 35.36
CA GLN A 415 2.82 7.54 36.20
C GLN A 415 1.86 8.71 36.06
N ASP A 416 2.37 9.95 36.08
CA ASP A 416 1.57 11.15 35.92
C ASP A 416 0.86 11.18 34.56
N ALA A 417 1.54 10.73 33.50
CA ALA A 417 0.95 10.62 32.17
C ALA A 417 -0.06 9.45 32.04
N ALA A 418 -0.01 8.45 32.92
CA ALA A 418 -0.84 7.25 32.85
C ALA A 418 -2.16 7.34 33.65
N LYS A 419 -2.42 8.44 34.37
CA LYS A 419 -3.59 8.62 35.27
C LYS A 419 -4.95 8.36 34.60
N PHE A 420 -5.07 8.64 33.30
CA PHE A 420 -6.30 8.37 32.53
C PHE A 420 -6.72 6.89 32.60
N ALA A 421 -5.75 5.97 32.68
CA ALA A 421 -5.98 4.54 32.62
C ALA A 421 -6.35 3.91 33.98
N GLU A 422 -6.19 4.65 35.08
CA GLU A 422 -6.52 4.19 36.44
C GLU A 422 -7.98 4.50 36.84
N SER A 423 -8.57 5.54 36.24
CA SER A 423 -9.87 6.11 36.64
C SER A 423 -11.07 5.19 36.36
N ALA A 424 -10.94 4.19 35.49
CA ALA A 424 -12.05 3.28 35.13
C ALA A 424 -12.21 2.07 36.08
N ALA A 425 -11.16 1.68 36.80
CA ALA A 425 -11.20 0.48 37.66
C ALA A 425 -12.09 0.65 38.91
N SER A 426 -12.30 1.90 39.35
CA SER A 426 -13.11 2.25 40.52
C SER A 426 -14.62 2.42 40.23
N SER A 427 -15.06 2.22 38.98
CA SER A 427 -16.47 2.35 38.58
C SER A 427 -17.21 1.02 38.43
N ASN A 428 -16.54 -0.11 38.64
CA ASN A 428 -17.09 -1.48 38.55
C ASN A 428 -17.00 -2.29 39.86
N THR A 429 -16.86 -1.60 41.00
CA THR A 429 -17.08 -2.16 42.35
C THR A 429 -18.22 -1.43 43.01
#